data_AF-A0A0D1KSJ2-F1
#
_entry.id   AF-A0A0D1KSJ2-F1
#
_cell.length_a   1.000
_cell.length_b   1.000
_cell.length_c   1.000
_cell.angle_alpha   90.00
_cell.angle_beta   90.00
_cell.angle_gamma   90.00
#
_symmetry.space_group_name_H-M   'P 1'
#
loop_
_entity.id
_entity.type
_entity.pdbx_description
1 polymer ?
#
loop_
_entity_poly.entity_id
_entity_poly.type
_entity_poly.pdbx_seq_one_letter_code
_entity_poly.pdbx_strand_id
1 'polypeptide(L)'
;MQEEIFGPILPLFTYRDIGEVIEKVQSRPKPLALYLFTTNKEIERAVLGNLSFGGGCVNDTLMHVATPYLPFGGVGESGIGSYHGFDSFNTFTHKKSVVKQTNRFDFAFRYPSSKNGLRMIRKILK
;
A
#
# COMPACT_ATOMS: atom_id res chain seq x y z
N MET A 1 17.71 -20.15 -9.79
CA MET A 1 16.85 -18.95 -9.92
C MET A 1 17.59 -17.78 -9.34
N GLN A 2 18.55 -17.21 -10.08
CA GLN A 2 19.35 -16.05 -9.64
C GLN A 2 18.83 -14.75 -10.25
N GLU A 3 18.25 -14.84 -11.45
CA GLU A 3 17.77 -13.71 -12.23
C GLU A 3 16.27 -13.88 -12.56
N GLU A 4 15.66 -12.78 -12.99
CA GLU A 4 14.31 -12.78 -13.55
C GLU A 4 14.32 -13.45 -14.93
N ILE A 5 13.37 -14.36 -15.17
CA ILE A 5 13.37 -15.20 -16.38
C ILE A 5 13.00 -14.40 -17.64
N PHE A 6 11.95 -13.56 -17.53
CA PHE A 6 11.39 -12.75 -18.62
C PHE A 6 11.21 -13.49 -19.98
N GLY A 7 10.81 -14.77 -19.91
CA GLY A 7 10.73 -15.67 -21.05
C GLY A 7 9.84 -16.90 -20.79
N PRO A 8 9.67 -17.79 -21.77
CA PRO A 8 8.67 -18.86 -21.76
C PRO A 8 9.09 -20.10 -20.94
N ILE A 9 9.78 -19.89 -19.81
CA ILE A 9 10.23 -20.95 -18.92
C ILE A 9 9.54 -20.77 -17.57
N LEU A 10 8.88 -21.82 -17.07
CA LEU A 10 8.19 -21.82 -15.78
C LEU A 10 8.79 -22.88 -14.85
N PRO A 11 9.78 -22.53 -14.00
CA PRO A 11 10.34 -23.45 -13.03
C PRO A 11 9.34 -23.80 -11.93
N LEU A 12 9.21 -25.09 -11.64
CA LEU A 12 8.34 -25.59 -10.57
C LEU A 12 9.19 -26.01 -9.37
N PHE A 13 8.80 -25.52 -8.19
CA PHE A 13 9.40 -25.91 -6.91
C PHE A 13 8.32 -26.50 -6.02
N THR A 14 8.62 -27.65 -5.42
CA THR A 14 7.75 -28.26 -4.41
C THR A 14 8.03 -27.66 -3.04
N TYR A 15 7.00 -27.64 -2.21
CA TYR A 15 7.08 -27.24 -0.81
C TYR A 15 6.21 -28.18 0.03
N ARG A 16 6.45 -28.27 1.34
CA ARG A 16 5.67 -29.08 2.29
C ARG A 16 4.90 -28.23 3.28
N ASP A 17 5.44 -27.08 3.65
CA ASP A 17 4.85 -26.16 4.61
C ASP A 17 4.77 -24.76 4.01
N ILE A 18 3.68 -24.03 4.28
CA ILE A 18 3.49 -22.70 3.71
C ILE A 18 4.44 -21.66 4.33
N GLY A 19 4.86 -21.86 5.59
CA GLY A 19 5.84 -21.01 6.26
C GLY A 19 7.18 -21.00 5.52
N GLU A 20 7.63 -22.15 5.02
CA GLU A 20 8.88 -22.25 4.25
C GLU A 20 8.81 -21.44 2.94
N VAL A 21 7.63 -21.37 2.32
CA VAL A 21 7.40 -20.56 1.12
C VAL A 21 7.44 -19.07 1.48
N ILE A 22 6.78 -18.68 2.57
CA ILE A 22 6.76 -17.29 3.04
C ILE A 22 8.19 -16.82 3.33
N GLU A 23 8.97 -17.58 4.10
CA GLU A 23 10.37 -17.25 4.41
C GLU A 23 11.24 -17.16 3.15
N LYS A 24 11.06 -18.10 2.22
CA LYS A 24 11.80 -18.11 0.96
C LYS A 24 11.47 -16.93 0.05
N VAL A 25 10.23 -16.45 0.06
CA VAL A 25 9.84 -15.23 -0.68
C VAL A 25 10.36 -13.98 0.04
N GLN A 26 10.28 -13.92 1.37
CA GLN A 26 10.78 -12.78 2.16
C GLN A 26 12.29 -12.60 2.07
N SER A 27 13.06 -13.68 1.90
CA SER A 27 14.52 -13.61 1.74
C SER A 27 14.97 -13.02 0.39
N ARG A 28 14.04 -12.59 -0.46
CA ARG A 28 14.28 -12.05 -1.80
C ARG A 28 13.73 -10.63 -1.92
N PRO A 29 14.21 -9.85 -2.90
CA PRO A 29 13.63 -8.53 -3.20
C PRO A 29 12.11 -8.61 -3.40
N LYS A 30 11.41 -7.56 -2.98
CA LYS A 30 9.94 -7.55 -3.01
C LYS A 30 9.45 -7.60 -4.46
N PRO A 31 8.62 -8.60 -4.83
CA PRO A 31 8.17 -8.76 -6.21
C PRO A 31 7.10 -7.72 -6.57
N LEU A 32 7.02 -7.43 -7.87
CA LEU A 32 5.96 -6.56 -8.41
C LEU A 32 4.58 -7.23 -8.26
N ALA A 33 4.50 -8.52 -8.55
CA ALA A 33 3.25 -9.27 -8.47
C ALA A 33 3.41 -10.55 -7.63
N LEU A 34 2.39 -10.87 -6.85
CA LEU A 34 2.25 -12.16 -6.16
C LEU A 34 0.91 -12.82 -6.54
N TYR A 35 0.96 -14.12 -6.86
CA TYR A 35 -0.23 -14.91 -7.19
C TYR A 35 -0.35 -16.10 -6.26
N LEU A 36 -1.50 -16.24 -5.62
CA LEU A 36 -1.79 -17.33 -4.69
C LEU A 36 -2.99 -18.12 -5.18
N PHE A 37 -2.83 -19.41 -5.43
CA PHE A 37 -3.95 -20.31 -5.72
C PHE A 37 -4.27 -21.13 -4.47
N THR A 38 -5.43 -20.88 -3.86
CA THR A 38 -5.87 -21.56 -2.65
C THR A 38 -7.38 -21.41 -2.45
N THR A 39 -8.00 -22.41 -1.82
CA THR A 39 -9.36 -22.31 -1.25
C THR A 39 -9.33 -22.19 0.28
N ASN A 40 -8.15 -22.33 0.90
CA ASN A 40 -7.97 -22.25 2.34
C ASN A 40 -7.74 -20.79 2.78
N LYS A 41 -8.67 -20.26 3.57
CA LYS A 41 -8.65 -18.88 4.07
C LYS A 41 -7.52 -18.58 5.05
N GLU A 42 -7.04 -19.56 5.80
CA GLU A 42 -5.91 -19.37 6.70
C GLU A 42 -4.60 -19.22 5.92
N ILE A 43 -4.44 -20.00 4.85
CA ILE A 43 -3.30 -19.85 3.92
C ILE A 43 -3.35 -18.49 3.22
N GLU A 44 -4.54 -18.09 2.71
CA GLU A 44 -4.74 -16.77 2.10
C GLU A 44 -4.33 -15.64 3.04
N ARG A 45 -4.82 -15.67 4.30
CA ARG A 45 -4.49 -14.66 5.30
C ARG A 45 -3.01 -14.68 5.68
N ALA A 46 -2.41 -15.86 5.84
CA ALA A 46 -0.99 -15.99 6.18
C ALA A 46 -0.09 -15.40 5.08
N VAL A 47 -0.35 -15.73 3.82
CA VAL A 47 0.45 -15.25 2.69
C VAL A 47 0.28 -13.74 2.51
N LEU A 48 -0.95 -13.24 2.43
CA LEU A 48 -1.23 -11.82 2.21
C LEU A 48 -0.82 -10.94 3.40
N GLY A 49 -0.86 -11.48 4.63
CA GLY A 49 -0.49 -10.74 5.84
C GLY A 49 1.01 -10.66 6.09
N ASN A 50 1.80 -11.62 5.60
CA ASN A 50 3.25 -11.69 5.86
C ASN A 50 4.13 -11.25 4.68
N LEU A 51 3.60 -11.17 3.47
CA LEU A 51 4.38 -10.82 2.28
C LEU A 51 4.06 -9.40 1.79
N SER A 52 5.11 -8.64 1.48
CA SER A 52 5.01 -7.30 0.87
C SER A 52 5.34 -7.40 -0.61
N PHE A 53 4.43 -6.95 -1.46
CA PHE A 53 4.51 -7.00 -2.93
C PHE A 53 3.70 -5.85 -3.53
N GLY A 54 3.89 -5.54 -4.82
CA GLY A 54 3.23 -4.41 -5.48
C GLY A 54 1.72 -4.61 -5.66
N GLY A 55 1.34 -5.68 -6.36
CA GLY A 55 -0.04 -6.09 -6.59
C GLY A 55 -0.17 -7.61 -6.72
N GLY A 56 -1.38 -8.13 -6.89
CA GLY A 56 -1.53 -9.57 -6.97
C GLY A 56 -2.97 -10.04 -7.10
N CYS A 57 -3.12 -11.36 -7.20
CA CYS A 57 -4.42 -12.02 -7.29
C CYS A 57 -4.43 -13.28 -6.42
N VAL A 58 -5.62 -13.59 -5.90
CA VAL A 58 -5.91 -14.91 -5.35
C VAL A 58 -6.76 -15.67 -6.37
N ASN A 59 -6.34 -16.87 -6.75
CA ASN A 59 -6.97 -17.74 -7.76
C ASN A 59 -7.04 -17.15 -9.18
N ASP A 60 -6.13 -16.24 -9.50
CA ASP A 60 -5.99 -15.68 -10.85
C ASP A 60 -4.55 -15.18 -11.05
N THR A 61 -4.21 -14.74 -12.25
CA THR A 61 -2.97 -14.04 -12.60
C THR A 61 -3.28 -12.85 -13.48
N LEU A 62 -2.44 -11.80 -13.46
CA LEU A 62 -2.51 -10.61 -14.33
C LEU A 62 -3.78 -9.74 -14.21
N MET A 63 -4.94 -10.28 -13.84
CA MET A 63 -6.23 -9.60 -13.92
C MET A 63 -6.35 -8.38 -13.01
N HIS A 64 -5.57 -8.28 -11.94
CA HIS A 64 -5.49 -7.06 -11.13
C HIS A 64 -5.00 -5.83 -11.91
N VAL A 65 -4.28 -6.03 -13.01
CA VAL A 65 -3.83 -4.96 -13.92
C VAL A 65 -4.91 -4.57 -14.93
N ALA A 66 -5.92 -5.42 -15.17
CA ALA A 66 -6.95 -5.15 -16.17
C ALA A 66 -7.96 -4.08 -15.74
N THR A 67 -8.14 -3.87 -14.42
CA THR A 67 -9.11 -2.91 -13.90
C THR A 67 -8.46 -1.55 -13.64
N PRO A 68 -8.97 -0.44 -14.22
CA PRO A 68 -8.43 0.91 -14.00
C PRO A 68 -8.69 1.45 -12.60
N TYR A 69 -9.46 0.72 -11.79
CA TYR A 69 -9.81 1.13 -10.42
C TYR A 69 -8.86 0.59 -9.35
N LEU A 70 -7.92 -0.27 -9.72
CA LEU A 70 -6.85 -0.70 -8.83
C LEU A 70 -5.53 -0.01 -9.22
N PRO A 71 -4.81 0.57 -8.25
CA PRO A 71 -3.50 1.13 -8.51
C PRO A 71 -2.53 0.02 -8.91
N PHE A 72 -1.76 0.26 -9.96
CA PHE A 72 -0.66 -0.61 -10.37
C PHE A 72 0.67 0.07 -10.06
N GLY A 73 1.51 -0.60 -9.29
CA GLY A 73 2.77 -0.05 -8.81
C GLY A 73 3.59 -1.08 -8.04
N GLY A 74 4.88 -0.82 -7.93
CA GLY A 74 5.81 -1.65 -7.16
C GLY A 74 5.98 -1.17 -5.73
N VAL A 75 6.73 -1.95 -4.95
CA VAL A 75 7.19 -1.59 -3.62
C VAL A 75 8.63 -2.07 -3.40
N GLY A 76 9.48 -1.23 -2.84
CA GLY A 76 10.89 -1.56 -2.63
C GLY A 76 11.60 -1.73 -3.98
N GLU A 77 12.25 -2.87 -4.17
CA GLU A 77 13.04 -3.17 -5.37
C GLU A 77 12.18 -3.33 -6.64
N SER A 78 10.89 -3.61 -6.51
CA SER A 78 9.97 -3.67 -7.65
C SER A 78 9.47 -2.30 -8.13
N GLY A 79 9.71 -1.22 -7.36
CA GLY A 79 9.36 0.14 -7.76
C GLY A 79 8.82 1.01 -6.63
N ILE A 80 8.53 2.27 -6.96
CA ILE A 80 7.98 3.28 -6.06
C ILE A 80 6.85 4.02 -6.78
N GLY A 81 5.77 4.28 -6.04
CA GLY A 81 4.58 4.94 -6.56
C GLY A 81 3.68 3.97 -7.32
N SER A 82 2.55 4.51 -7.76
CA SER A 82 1.53 3.76 -8.50
C SER A 82 0.89 4.65 -9.55
N TYR A 83 0.22 4.04 -10.50
CA TYR A 83 -0.61 4.72 -11.48
C TYR A 83 -1.81 3.83 -11.79
N HIS A 84 -2.47 4.09 -12.91
CA HIS A 84 -3.69 3.49 -13.45
C HIS A 84 -4.95 4.27 -13.07
N GLY A 85 -5.89 4.40 -14.03
CA GLY A 85 -7.11 5.20 -13.88
C GLY A 85 -6.90 6.56 -13.21
N PHE A 86 -7.58 6.76 -12.07
CA PHE A 86 -7.49 7.99 -11.29
C PHE A 86 -6.15 8.18 -10.56
N ASP A 87 -5.46 7.08 -10.24
CA ASP A 87 -4.13 7.15 -9.63
C ASP A 87 -3.08 7.73 -10.59
N SER A 88 -3.21 7.49 -11.89
CA SER A 88 -2.40 8.20 -12.90
C SER A 88 -2.54 9.72 -12.79
N PHE A 89 -3.78 10.21 -12.65
CA PHE A 89 -4.02 11.65 -12.47
C PHE A 89 -3.37 12.17 -11.19
N ASN A 90 -3.53 11.45 -10.08
CA ASN A 90 -2.90 11.81 -8.80
C ASN A 90 -1.38 11.86 -8.90
N THR A 91 -0.76 10.91 -9.60
CA THR A 91 0.71 10.80 -9.73
C THR A 91 1.32 12.01 -10.44
N PHE A 92 0.59 12.62 -11.38
CA PHE A 92 1.03 13.84 -12.05
C PHE A 92 0.43 15.13 -11.45
N THR A 93 -0.23 15.04 -10.28
CA THR A 93 -0.91 16.18 -9.64
C THR A 93 -0.22 16.58 -8.34
N HIS A 94 0.13 17.86 -8.23
CA HIS A 94 0.51 18.46 -6.95
C HIS A 94 -0.74 18.84 -6.14
N LYS A 95 -0.99 18.13 -5.03
CA LYS A 95 -2.11 18.40 -4.12
C LYS A 95 -1.83 19.63 -3.25
N LYS A 96 -2.39 20.79 -3.62
CA LYS A 96 -2.19 22.06 -2.91
C LYS A 96 -3.28 22.33 -1.87
N SER A 97 -2.92 22.30 -0.59
CA SER A 97 -3.81 22.64 0.52
C SER A 97 -3.98 24.16 0.68
N VAL A 98 -5.22 24.62 0.81
CA VAL A 98 -5.56 26.04 1.05
C VAL A 98 -6.65 26.12 2.13
N VAL A 99 -6.43 26.95 3.14
CA VAL A 99 -7.43 27.25 4.18
C VAL A 99 -7.89 28.69 4.03
N LYS A 100 -9.21 28.90 3.95
CA LYS A 100 -9.83 30.23 3.98
C LYS A 100 -10.55 30.43 5.31
N GLN A 101 -10.06 31.34 6.13
CA GLN A 101 -10.69 31.69 7.41
C GLN A 101 -11.70 32.84 7.24
N THR A 102 -12.70 32.87 8.11
CA THR A 102 -13.62 34.01 8.23
C THR A 102 -12.91 35.17 8.90
N ASN A 103 -13.24 36.40 8.52
CA ASN A 103 -12.81 37.62 9.19
C ASN A 103 -13.84 38.16 10.21
N ARG A 104 -14.98 37.46 10.39
CA ARG A 104 -16.07 37.91 11.26
C ARG A 104 -15.84 37.60 12.73
N PHE A 105 -15.12 36.53 13.03
CA PHE A 105 -14.81 36.11 14.39
C PHE A 105 -13.52 35.30 14.37
N ASP A 106 -12.80 35.33 15.49
CA ASP A 106 -11.63 34.50 15.70
C ASP A 106 -11.67 33.88 17.10
N PHE A 107 -10.96 32.78 17.24
CA PHE A 107 -10.93 32.00 18.46
C PHE A 107 -9.93 32.62 19.44
N ALA A 108 -10.45 33.38 20.41
CA ALA A 108 -9.65 34.09 21.42
C ALA A 108 -8.65 33.21 22.19
N PHE A 109 -8.92 31.90 22.31
CA PHE A 109 -8.02 30.95 22.98
C PHE A 109 -6.73 30.63 22.21
N ARG A 110 -6.63 31.01 20.93
CA ARG A 110 -5.41 30.89 20.13
C ARG A 110 -4.35 31.93 20.49
N TYR A 111 -4.76 33.01 21.16
CA TYR A 111 -3.86 34.11 21.51
C TYR A 111 -3.17 33.87 22.87
N PRO A 112 -1.90 34.31 23.02
CA PRO A 112 -1.14 34.16 24.27
C PRO A 112 -1.82 34.79 25.50
N SER A 113 -2.63 35.83 25.30
CA SER A 113 -3.32 36.57 26.37
C SER A 113 -4.57 35.86 26.92
N SER A 114 -4.91 34.68 26.42
CA SER A 114 -6.10 33.96 26.87
C SER A 114 -5.91 33.29 28.23
N LYS A 115 -6.60 33.81 29.26
CA LYS A 115 -6.54 33.30 30.65
C LYS A 115 -6.79 31.79 30.77
N ASN A 116 -7.62 31.23 29.90
CA ASN A 116 -7.97 29.80 29.90
C ASN A 116 -7.54 29.07 28.62
N GLY A 117 -6.69 29.69 27.78
CA GLY A 117 -6.33 29.17 26.46
C GLY A 117 -5.71 27.78 26.52
N LEU A 118 -4.71 27.59 27.38
CA LEU A 118 -4.03 26.30 27.59
C LEU A 118 -4.98 25.19 28.07
N ARG A 119 -5.93 25.51 28.97
CA ARG A 119 -6.92 24.55 29.45
C ARG A 119 -7.87 24.13 28.32
N MET A 120 -8.25 25.06 27.45
CA MET A 120 -9.13 24.80 26.32
C MET A 120 -8.43 23.98 25.23
N ILE A 121 -7.19 24.34 24.87
CA ILE A 121 -6.37 23.58 23.91
C ILE A 121 -6.17 22.13 24.39
N ARG A 122 -5.81 21.93 25.66
CA ARG A 122 -5.66 20.59 26.25
C ARG A 122 -6.95 19.76 26.25
N LYS A 123 -8.12 20.40 26.23
CA LYS A 123 -9.42 19.71 26.15
C LYS A 123 -9.80 19.35 24.70
N ILE A 124 -9.28 20.09 23.73
CA ILE A 124 -9.53 19.86 22.29
C ILE A 124 -8.54 18.83 21.71
N LEU A 125 -7.30 18.82 22.21
CA LEU A 125 -6.24 17.92 21.73
C LEU A 125 -6.12 16.60 22.51
N LYS A 126 -6.91 16.43 23.59
CA LYS A 126 -7.11 15.15 24.27
C LYS A 126 -8.37 14.51 23.73
#